data_AF-A0A661PEC6-F1
#
_entry.id   AF-A0A661PEC6-F1
#
_cell.length_a   1.000
_cell.length_b   1.000
_cell.length_c   1.000
_cell.angle_alpha   90.00
_cell.angle_beta   90.00
_cell.angle_gamma   90.00
#
_symmetry.space_group_name_H-M   'P 1'
#
loop_
_entity.id
_entity.type
_entity.pdbx_description
1 polymer ?
#
loop_
_entity_poly.entity_id
_entity_poly.type
_entity_poly.pdbx_seq_one_letter_code
_entity_poly.pdbx_strand_id
1 'polypeptide(L)'
;MTGHRSHEHYEALLMKAVDGLLSADERGELEDHLTSCEACAAELSDFQDIKRTTDAMTERILCDAQIEPPRPAAPAVALLKLSFTLLLAGLLILMGFAVYTMAIDSQVPLLIKVAMALVGAGLLGLLGYALRIRARAVGRDPYEEIDR
;
A
#
# COMPACT_ATOMS: atom_id res chain seq x y z
N MET A 1 43.35 26.88 -3.85
CA MET A 1 42.17 26.98 -4.74
C MET A 1 41.17 25.91 -4.29
N THR A 2 40.43 26.19 -3.22
CA THR A 2 39.42 25.29 -2.68
C THR A 2 38.10 25.61 -3.39
N GLY A 3 37.72 24.74 -4.32
CA GLY A 3 36.44 24.86 -5.01
C GLY A 3 35.32 24.75 -3.98
N HIS A 4 34.41 25.73 -3.98
CA HIS A 4 33.10 25.62 -3.34
C HIS A 4 32.35 24.44 -3.98
N ARG A 5 32.51 23.23 -3.45
CA ARG A 5 31.45 22.22 -3.56
C ARG A 5 30.29 22.75 -2.71
N SER A 6 29.09 22.78 -3.28
CA SER A 6 27.92 23.31 -2.60
C SER A 6 27.63 22.49 -1.34
N HIS A 7 27.09 23.15 -0.32
CA HIS A 7 26.59 22.53 0.91
C HIS A 7 25.70 21.30 0.63
N GLU A 8 24.93 21.36 -0.47
CA GLU A 8 24.08 20.28 -0.99
C GLU A 8 24.82 18.96 -1.25
N HIS A 9 26.08 19.00 -1.70
CA HIS A 9 26.87 17.79 -1.93
C HIS A 9 27.21 17.08 -0.62
N TYR A 10 27.57 17.85 0.41
CA TYR A 10 27.88 17.31 1.72
C TYR A 10 26.62 16.84 2.46
N GLU A 11 25.48 17.49 2.25
CA GLU A 11 24.18 17.02 2.76
C GLU A 11 23.87 15.59 2.25
N ALA A 12 24.09 15.32 0.97
CA ALA A 12 23.92 13.97 0.42
C ALA A 12 24.90 12.95 1.06
N LEU A 13 26.14 13.35 1.33
CA LEU A 13 27.13 12.51 2.02
C LEU A 13 26.75 12.27 3.49
N LEU A 14 26.21 13.27 4.19
CA LEU A 14 25.72 13.15 5.57
C LEU A 14 24.61 12.10 5.66
N MET A 15 23.63 12.14 4.75
CA MET A 15 22.56 11.13 4.71
C MET A 15 23.11 9.72 4.46
N LYS A 16 24.05 9.56 3.52
CA LYS A 16 24.74 8.27 3.32
C LYS A 16 25.53 7.83 4.56
N ALA A 17 26.14 8.77 5.28
CA ALA A 17 26.94 8.50 6.47
C ALA A 17 26.07 7.90 7.58
N VAL A 18 24.92 8.52 7.81
CA VAL A 18 23.91 8.08 8.78
C VAL A 18 23.46 6.65 8.46
N ASP A 19 23.31 6.31 7.19
CA ASP A 19 22.96 4.96 6.72
C ASP A 19 24.10 3.96 6.65
N GLY A 20 25.34 4.37 6.93
CA GLY A 20 26.51 3.49 6.81
C GLY A 20 26.85 3.13 5.36
N LEU A 21 26.33 3.89 4.39
CA LEU A 21 26.45 3.64 2.95
C LEU A 21 27.61 4.40 2.28
N LEU A 22 28.47 5.05 3.07
CA LEU A 22 29.66 5.72 2.56
C LEU A 22 30.73 4.74 2.11
N SER A 23 31.26 4.95 0.91
CA SER A 23 32.53 4.36 0.48
C SER A 23 33.71 4.89 1.29
N ALA A 24 34.88 4.23 1.18
CA ALA A 24 36.08 4.66 1.90
C ALA A 24 36.54 6.07 1.46
N ASP A 25 36.47 6.36 0.16
CA ASP A 25 36.89 7.65 -0.40
C ASP A 25 35.94 8.78 0.02
N GLU A 26 34.61 8.54 -0.04
CA GLU A 26 33.60 9.51 0.41
C GLU A 26 33.69 9.78 1.92
N ARG A 27 34.05 8.76 2.72
CA ARG A 27 34.24 8.92 4.17
C ARG A 27 35.39 9.87 4.47
N GLY A 28 36.54 9.70 3.80
CA GLY A 28 37.67 10.61 3.96
C GLY A 28 37.33 12.05 3.55
N GLU A 29 36.60 12.21 2.44
CA GLU A 29 36.14 13.53 1.99
C GLU A 29 35.19 14.21 2.99
N LEU A 30 34.27 13.44 3.58
CA LEU A 30 33.34 13.95 4.58
C LEU A 30 34.07 14.32 5.88
N GLU A 31 34.98 13.46 6.35
CA GLU A 31 35.78 13.71 7.56
C GLU A 31 36.62 14.99 7.42
N ASP A 32 37.30 15.17 6.29
CA ASP A 32 38.06 16.39 5.98
C ASP A 32 37.14 17.63 6.03
N HIS A 33 35.93 17.56 5.47
CA HIS A 33 34.99 18.66 5.50
C HIS A 33 34.50 18.98 6.92
N LEU A 34 34.18 17.95 7.72
CA LEU A 34 33.69 18.09 9.10
C LEU A 34 34.71 18.78 10.01
N THR A 35 36.01 18.64 9.75
CA THR A 35 37.04 19.39 10.52
C THR A 35 36.98 20.90 10.29
N SER A 36 36.41 21.34 9.17
CA SER A 36 36.38 22.74 8.74
C SER A 36 35.02 23.42 8.86
N CYS A 37 33.93 22.66 9.01
CA CYS A 37 32.56 23.16 9.02
C CYS A 37 31.78 22.67 10.24
N GLU A 38 31.63 23.54 11.25
CA GLU A 38 30.87 23.22 12.48
C GLU A 38 29.36 23.01 12.20
N ALA A 39 28.80 23.68 11.21
CA ALA A 39 27.38 23.54 10.84
C ALA A 39 27.07 22.11 10.36
N CYS A 40 27.87 21.57 9.43
CA CYS A 40 27.70 20.19 8.95
C CYS A 40 27.93 19.16 10.05
N ALA A 41 28.81 19.44 11.03
CA ALA A 41 29.03 18.56 12.17
C ALA A 41 27.81 18.54 13.12
N ALA A 42 27.17 19.69 13.33
CA ALA A 42 25.91 19.77 14.08
C ALA A 42 24.77 19.02 13.35
N GLU A 43 24.62 19.23 12.04
CA GLU A 43 23.61 18.53 11.23
C GLU A 43 23.81 17.00 11.24
N LEU A 44 25.06 16.52 11.16
CA LEU A 44 25.36 15.09 11.28
C LEU A 44 24.89 14.53 12.62
N SER A 45 25.12 15.26 13.72
CA SER A 45 24.67 14.87 15.06
C SER A 45 23.15 14.76 15.12
N ASP A 46 22.43 15.74 14.55
CA ASP A 46 20.97 15.75 14.53
C ASP A 46 20.41 14.56 13.75
N PHE A 47 20.98 14.25 12.57
CA PHE A 47 20.56 13.08 11.80
C PHE A 47 20.86 11.76 12.51
N GLN A 48 21.99 11.65 13.21
CA GLN A 48 22.31 10.47 14.00
C GLN A 48 21.32 10.27 15.15
N ASP A 49 20.89 11.34 15.81
CA ASP A 49 19.90 11.27 16.88
C ASP A 49 18.53 10.83 16.35
N ILE A 50 18.08 11.38 15.22
CA ILE A 50 16.85 10.93 14.54
C ILE A 50 16.94 9.45 14.18
N LYS A 51 18.07 9.01 13.60
CA LYS A 51 18.26 7.61 13.25
C LYS A 51 18.18 6.69 14.47
N ARG A 52 18.86 7.02 15.57
CA ARG A 52 18.79 6.21 16.81
C ARG A 52 17.35 6.06 17.30
N THR A 53 16.53 7.10 17.24
CA THR A 53 15.11 7.00 17.66
C THR A 53 14.28 6.14 16.72
N THR A 54 14.53 6.22 15.41
CA THR A 54 13.81 5.44 14.39
C THR A 54 14.23 3.98 14.42
N ASP A 55 15.52 3.69 14.62
CA ASP A 55 16.04 2.34 14.80
C ASP A 55 15.44 1.68 16.06
N ALA A 56 15.36 2.40 17.18
CA ALA A 56 14.72 1.91 18.40
C ALA A 56 13.21 1.62 18.20
N MET A 57 12.51 2.47 17.44
CA MET A 57 11.10 2.22 17.08
C MET A 57 10.96 1.00 16.18
N THR A 58 11.86 0.84 15.21
CA THR A 58 11.88 -0.29 14.28
C THR A 58 12.14 -1.60 15.01
N GLU A 59 13.13 -1.63 15.91
CA GLU A 59 13.41 -2.78 16.77
C GLU A 59 12.19 -3.18 17.61
N ARG A 60 11.48 -2.19 18.16
CA ARG A 60 10.24 -2.43 18.90
C ARG A 60 9.15 -3.03 18.01
N ILE A 61 8.94 -2.50 16.81
CA ILE A 61 7.97 -3.05 15.84
C ILE A 61 8.30 -4.50 15.51
N LEU A 62 9.58 -4.82 15.29
CA LEU A 62 10.03 -6.17 14.99
C LEU A 62 9.82 -7.11 16.19
N CYS A 63 10.06 -6.64 17.42
CA CYS A 63 9.78 -7.39 18.64
C CYS A 63 8.27 -7.65 18.80
N ASP A 64 7.44 -6.62 18.60
CA ASP A 64 5.98 -6.73 18.68
C ASP A 64 5.43 -7.70 17.62
N ALA A 65 6.00 -7.69 16.41
CA ALA A 65 5.65 -8.63 15.33
C ALA A 65 5.96 -10.10 15.68
N GLN A 66 6.97 -10.36 16.52
CA GLN A 66 7.27 -11.71 17.02
C GLN A 66 6.32 -12.14 18.14
N ILE A 67 5.85 -11.20 18.98
CA ILE A 67 4.91 -11.47 20.09
C ILE A 67 3.51 -11.74 19.56
N GLU A 68 3.08 -10.95 18.58
CA GLU A 68 1.80 -11.11 17.89
C GLU A 68 2.03 -11.53 16.44
N PRO A 69 2.42 -12.79 16.20
CA PRO A 69 2.54 -13.29 14.83
C PRO A 69 1.18 -13.12 14.15
N PRO A 70 1.15 -12.77 12.84
CA PRO A 70 -0.09 -12.61 12.10
C PRO A 70 -0.96 -13.84 12.32
N ARG A 71 -2.07 -13.69 13.06
CA ARG A 71 -2.94 -14.82 13.32
C ARG A 71 -3.39 -15.37 11.97
N PRO A 72 -3.24 -16.68 11.70
CA PRO A 72 -3.81 -17.26 10.50
C PRO A 72 -5.32 -17.12 10.62
N ALA A 73 -5.87 -16.11 9.96
CA ALA A 73 -7.29 -15.77 9.98
C ALA A 73 -8.13 -16.80 9.18
N ALA A 74 -7.70 -18.05 9.13
CA ALA A 74 -8.28 -19.10 8.29
C ALA A 74 -9.81 -19.22 8.43
N PRO A 75 -10.42 -19.26 9.64
CA PRO A 75 -11.88 -19.32 9.73
C PRO A 75 -12.56 -18.01 9.34
N ALA A 76 -11.97 -16.86 9.65
CA ALA A 76 -12.54 -15.55 9.35
C ALA A 76 -12.51 -15.26 7.84
N VAL A 77 -11.43 -15.63 7.15
CA VAL A 77 -11.29 -15.48 5.70
C VAL A 77 -12.22 -16.43 4.95
N ALA A 78 -12.41 -17.66 5.45
CA ALA A 78 -13.36 -18.61 4.87
C ALA A 78 -14.81 -18.12 5.00
N LEU A 79 -15.19 -17.63 6.18
CA LEU A 79 -16.53 -17.09 6.41
C LEU A 79 -16.78 -15.86 5.53
N LEU A 80 -15.80 -14.95 5.43
CA LEU A 80 -15.90 -13.77 4.57
C LEU A 80 -16.09 -14.16 3.09
N LYS A 81 -15.32 -15.14 2.60
CA LYS A 81 -15.48 -15.67 1.23
C LYS A 81 -16.88 -16.25 1.04
N LEU A 82 -17.34 -17.08 1.98
CA LEU A 82 -18.68 -17.67 1.94
C LEU A 82 -19.78 -16.61 1.91
N SER A 83 -19.76 -15.66 2.84
CA SER A 83 -20.73 -14.55 2.91
C SER A 83 -20.76 -13.74 1.62
N PHE A 84 -19.58 -13.44 1.05
CA PHE A 84 -19.49 -12.72 -0.21
C PHE A 84 -20.09 -13.52 -1.38
N THR A 85 -19.81 -14.83 -1.46
CA THR A 85 -20.39 -15.68 -2.51
C THR A 85 -21.91 -15.80 -2.39
N LEU A 86 -22.44 -15.91 -1.16
CA LEU A 86 -23.87 -16.01 -0.91
C LEU A 86 -24.59 -14.70 -1.27
N LEU A 87 -23.99 -13.55 -0.93
CA LEU A 87 -24.51 -12.23 -1.29
C LEU A 87 -24.54 -12.04 -2.81
N LEU A 88 -23.46 -12.42 -3.50
CA LEU A 88 -23.37 -12.34 -4.96
C LEU A 88 -24.42 -13.24 -5.63
N ALA A 89 -24.58 -14.47 -5.14
CA ALA A 89 -25.59 -15.40 -5.64
C ALA A 89 -27.02 -14.86 -5.42
N GLY A 90 -27.32 -14.35 -4.22
CA GLY A 90 -28.62 -13.75 -3.91
C GLY A 90 -28.94 -12.54 -4.79
N LEU A 91 -27.95 -11.66 -5.03
CA LEU A 91 -28.09 -10.52 -5.92
C LEU A 91 -28.41 -10.95 -7.36
N LEU A 92 -27.72 -11.97 -7.87
CA LEU A 92 -27.95 -12.51 -9.22
C LEU A 92 -29.35 -13.13 -9.35
N ILE A 93 -29.81 -13.86 -8.33
CA ILE A 93 -31.17 -14.43 -8.31
C ILE A 93 -32.23 -13.32 -8.34
N LEU A 94 -32.07 -12.29 -7.50
CA LEU A 94 -32.98 -11.14 -7.48
C LEU A 94 -33.00 -10.39 -8.82
N MET A 95 -31.83 -10.17 -9.43
CA MET A 95 -31.75 -9.57 -10.77
C MET A 95 -32.46 -10.42 -11.81
N GLY A 96 -32.23 -11.74 -11.81
CA GLY A 96 -32.88 -12.66 -12.74
C GLY A 96 -34.40 -12.64 -12.58
N PHE A 97 -34.89 -12.64 -11.34
CA PHE A 97 -36.32 -12.56 -11.05
C PHE A 97 -36.91 -11.22 -11.50
N ALA A 98 -36.23 -10.09 -11.27
CA ALA A 98 -36.69 -8.78 -11.72
C ALA A 98 -36.78 -8.68 -13.25
N VAL A 99 -35.80 -9.25 -13.97
CA VAL A 99 -35.84 -9.31 -15.44
C VAL A 99 -36.98 -10.21 -15.92
N TYR A 100 -37.19 -11.36 -15.27
CA TYR A 100 -38.26 -12.30 -15.61
C TYR A 100 -39.66 -11.68 -15.43
N THR A 101 -39.91 -11.03 -14.30
CA THR A 101 -41.22 -10.39 -14.05
C THR A 101 -41.48 -9.25 -15.02
N MET A 102 -40.46 -8.44 -15.34
CA MET A 102 -40.58 -7.39 -16.36
C MET A 102 -40.78 -7.92 -17.79
N ALA A 103 -40.26 -9.11 -18.10
CA ALA A 103 -40.42 -9.70 -19.42
C ALA A 103 -41.85 -10.21 -19.66
N ILE A 104 -42.49 -10.77 -18.62
CA ILE A 104 -43.84 -11.33 -18.72
C ILE A 104 -44.93 -10.27 -18.62
N ASP A 105 -44.72 -9.23 -17.81
CA ASP A 105 -45.74 -8.21 -17.62
C ASP A 105 -45.79 -7.22 -18.80
N SER A 106 -46.91 -7.26 -19.54
CA SER A 106 -47.19 -6.37 -20.67
C SER A 106 -47.72 -5.01 -20.23
N GLN A 107 -48.14 -4.85 -18.97
CA GLN A 107 -48.66 -3.58 -18.45
C GLN A 107 -47.56 -2.59 -18.09
N VAL A 108 -46.31 -3.03 -17.98
CA VAL A 108 -45.19 -2.16 -17.63
C VAL A 108 -44.76 -1.32 -18.84
N PRO A 109 -44.82 0.02 -18.76
CA PRO A 109 -44.39 0.91 -19.83
C PRO A 109 -42.93 0.66 -20.24
N LEU A 110 -42.64 0.74 -21.55
CA LEU A 110 -41.30 0.51 -22.10
C LEU A 110 -40.23 1.41 -21.46
N LEU A 111 -40.58 2.65 -21.10
CA LEU A 111 -39.68 3.60 -20.44
C LEU A 111 -39.13 3.03 -19.12
N ILE A 112 -39.98 2.37 -18.31
CA ILE A 112 -39.57 1.78 -17.03
C ILE A 112 -38.64 0.59 -17.27
N LYS A 113 -38.92 -0.23 -18.29
CA LYS A 113 -38.05 -1.36 -18.69
C LYS A 113 -36.65 -0.88 -19.06
N VAL A 114 -36.55 0.20 -19.85
CA VAL A 114 -35.26 0.79 -20.24
C VAL A 114 -34.53 1.39 -19.03
N ALA A 115 -35.22 2.13 -18.16
CA ALA A 115 -34.61 2.72 -16.97
C ALA A 115 -34.04 1.65 -16.03
N MET A 116 -34.81 0.60 -15.74
CA MET A 116 -34.34 -0.53 -14.91
C MET A 116 -33.21 -1.31 -15.58
N ALA A 117 -33.24 -1.51 -16.89
CA ALA A 117 -32.14 -2.14 -17.62
C ALA A 117 -30.84 -1.34 -17.50
N LEU A 118 -30.92 0.00 -17.59
CA LEU A 118 -29.76 0.89 -17.47
C LEU A 118 -29.17 0.85 -16.06
N VAL A 119 -30.02 0.88 -15.03
CA VAL A 119 -29.60 0.76 -13.62
C VAL A 119 -28.97 -0.61 -13.37
N GLY A 120 -29.60 -1.69 -13.83
CA GLY A 120 -29.08 -3.06 -13.70
C GLY A 120 -27.74 -3.24 -14.41
N ALA A 121 -27.59 -2.72 -15.62
CA ALA A 121 -26.34 -2.72 -16.37
C ALA A 121 -25.24 -1.94 -15.63
N GLY A 122 -25.57 -0.77 -15.07
CA GLY A 122 -24.67 0.02 -14.24
C GLY A 122 -24.18 -0.75 -13.01
N LEU A 123 -25.10 -1.39 -12.29
CA LEU A 123 -24.79 -2.17 -11.10
C LEU A 123 -23.90 -3.38 -11.44
N LEU A 124 -24.23 -4.13 -12.49
CA LEU A 124 -23.43 -5.25 -12.98
C LEU A 124 -22.05 -4.81 -13.45
N GLY A 125 -21.95 -3.68 -14.15
CA GLY A 125 -20.68 -3.11 -14.59
C GLY A 125 -19.78 -2.76 -13.41
N LEU A 126 -20.33 -2.11 -12.39
CA LEU A 126 -19.61 -1.70 -11.19
C LEU A 126 -19.16 -2.92 -10.36
N LEU A 127 -20.04 -3.91 -10.22
CA LEU A 127 -19.73 -5.19 -9.58
C LEU A 127 -18.63 -5.95 -10.35
N GLY A 128 -18.73 -6.03 -11.67
CA GLY A 128 -17.72 -6.66 -12.52
C GLY A 128 -16.36 -5.95 -12.43
N TYR A 129 -16.35 -4.62 -12.35
CA TYR A 129 -15.13 -3.84 -12.13
C TYR A 129 -14.49 -4.14 -10.76
N ALA A 130 -15.29 -4.16 -9.69
CA ALA A 130 -14.82 -4.50 -8.35
C ALA A 130 -14.27 -5.94 -8.28
N LEU A 131 -14.96 -6.89 -8.92
CA LEU A 131 -14.50 -8.28 -9.03
C LEU A 131 -13.19 -8.37 -9.82
N ARG A 132 -13.03 -7.59 -10.90
CA ARG A 132 -11.78 -7.55 -11.68
C ARG A 132 -10.61 -7.02 -10.87
N ILE A 133 -10.80 -5.95 -10.09
CA ILE A 133 -9.77 -5.43 -9.18
C ILE A 133 -9.41 -6.50 -8.16
N ARG A 134 -10.40 -7.12 -7.52
CA ARG A 134 -10.17 -8.14 -6.51
C ARG A 134 -9.46 -9.36 -7.07
N ALA A 135 -9.84 -9.84 -8.25
CA ALA A 135 -9.18 -10.95 -8.92
C ALA A 135 -7.71 -10.65 -9.25
N ARG A 136 -7.39 -9.41 -9.62
CA ARG A 136 -5.99 -8.99 -9.84
C ARG A 136 -5.18 -8.92 -8.55
N ALA A 137 -5.81 -8.51 -7.44
CA ALA A 137 -5.16 -8.44 -6.14
C ALA A 137 -4.83 -9.83 -5.56
N VAL A 138 -5.62 -10.87 -5.89
CA VAL A 138 -5.43 -12.23 -5.37
C VAL A 138 -4.15 -12.92 -5.89
N GLY A 139 -3.53 -12.43 -6.98
CA GLY A 139 -2.32 -13.03 -7.58
C GLY A 139 -1.08 -12.14 -7.58
N ARG A 140 -1.16 -10.95 -6.99
CA ARG A 140 -0.03 -10.03 -6.82
C ARG A 140 -0.16 -9.44 -5.43
N ASP A 141 0.24 -10.20 -4.43
CA ASP A 141 0.54 -9.62 -3.14
C ASP A 141 1.97 -9.08 -3.21
N PRO A 142 2.19 -7.76 -3.38
CA PRO A 142 3.54 -7.19 -3.47
C PRO A 142 4.33 -7.36 -2.17
N TYR A 143 3.72 -7.87 -1.11
CA TYR A 143 4.37 -8.16 0.16
C TYR A 143 4.93 -9.60 0.26
N GLU A 144 4.65 -10.49 -0.69
CA GLU A 144 5.17 -11.88 -0.67
C GLU A 144 6.69 -11.94 -0.94
N GLU A 145 7.28 -10.90 -1.55
CA GLU A 145 8.72 -10.83 -1.84
C GLU A 145 9.58 -10.32 -0.66
N ILE A 146 8.96 -9.83 0.42
CA ILE A 146 9.66 -9.19 1.54
C ILE A 146 10.02 -10.20 2.67
N ASP A 147 9.42 -11.39 2.67
CA ASP A 147 9.59 -12.42 3.72
C ASP A 147 10.77 -13.42 3.48
N ARG A 148 11.76 -13.07 2.63
CA ARG A 148 12.84 -14.00 2.23
C ARG A 148 14.25 -13.58 2.63
#